data_AF-A0A964QLS3-F1
#
_entry.id   AF-A0A964QLS3-F1
#
_cell.length_a   1.000
_cell.length_b   1.000
_cell.length_c   1.000
_cell.angle_alpha   90.00
_cell.angle_beta   90.00
_cell.angle_gamma   90.00
#
_symmetry.space_group_name_H-M   'P 1'
#
loop_
_entity.id
_entity.type
_entity.pdbx_description
1 polymer ?
#
loop_
_entity_poly.entity_id
_entity_poly.type
_entity_poly.pdbx_seq_one_letter_code
_entity_poly.pdbx_strand_id
1 'polypeptide(L)'
;MSNTDSLWCARRLPPKVAGEALVALEAGEASSPAVAACTSDRLLDAIGELFGPVYPFGRRRRGQDLPRPYQPDQDWPTPVAHVDGSYPTIMPNGWAVGSFVFLTKVLSRGGAFICFPGSPNRYRQAMARACHLIKGAAPQPQYAGPYCGFLAEPGDALLFHHLFGHTGSTNVANPITRHALLARWHPHERIVPGDKPFSSLSTIEKANSARYLAHHYGLDLQVVTTPNTPTHCRALGEGFACWGDLVSYTLLHFDGQAQLFYVDRSYPDTVQRLVSDDLLVWRPAAPFEPGLGPIRSLQIHQYTLEAVLGISAGVPAGAHLYHSLDLDHWAPVAQVEGVETATPWYVYARYPSKVAAGQALYVVPTAEQSTVVCQWGYEWAAAGGWATHSVAAQAPAGGVVRDLTVAAYFADSHAAIVADVTLPRAPATMLCYALPKDIALAEGPLEPLSCDTPSPPRLLRVFSRGRHYWRVSYVRQHQGQERLFWGYVDWAQSPVVLRELSSMAAFERARQIAGFV
;
A
#
# COMPACT_ATOMS: atom_id res chain seq x y z
N MET A 1 -2.67 -27.47 -15.95
CA MET A 1 -1.85 -26.92 -14.84
C MET A 1 -2.82 -26.52 -13.74
N SER A 2 -2.63 -27.05 -12.52
CA SER A 2 -3.50 -26.84 -11.35
C SER A 2 -3.32 -25.43 -10.75
N ASN A 3 -4.19 -25.03 -9.81
CA ASN A 3 -4.25 -23.76 -9.05
C ASN A 3 -2.97 -23.33 -8.27
N THR A 4 -1.76 -23.60 -8.77
CA THR A 4 -0.48 -23.48 -8.07
C THR A 4 0.45 -22.40 -8.63
N ASP A 5 -0.03 -21.48 -9.49
CA ASP A 5 0.77 -20.40 -10.10
C ASP A 5 1.37 -19.36 -9.11
N SER A 6 1.30 -19.61 -7.81
CA SER A 6 1.80 -18.73 -6.75
C SER A 6 2.52 -19.46 -5.61
N LEU A 7 2.69 -20.78 -5.76
CA LEU A 7 3.36 -21.65 -4.80
C LEU A 7 4.21 -22.67 -5.57
N TRP A 8 5.51 -22.69 -5.32
CA TRP A 8 6.45 -23.54 -6.05
C TRP A 8 7.35 -24.29 -5.07
N CYS A 9 7.68 -25.54 -5.38
CA CYS A 9 8.63 -26.33 -4.60
C CYS A 9 9.96 -26.40 -5.34
N ALA A 10 11.05 -26.07 -4.66
CA ALA A 10 12.39 -26.31 -5.17
C ALA A 10 12.91 -27.67 -4.70
N ARG A 11 13.88 -28.25 -5.43
CA ARG A 11 14.48 -29.54 -5.06
C ARG A 11 15.19 -29.43 -3.70
N ARG A 12 15.13 -30.52 -2.94
CA ARG A 12 15.69 -30.66 -1.59
C ARG A 12 17.20 -30.35 -1.53
N LEU A 13 17.61 -29.56 -0.53
CA LEU A 13 19.00 -29.37 -0.14
C LEU A 13 19.64 -30.70 0.31
N PRO A 14 20.97 -30.86 0.20
CA PRO A 14 21.65 -32.02 0.78
C PRO A 14 21.35 -32.12 2.29
N PRO A 15 20.96 -33.30 2.82
CA PRO A 15 20.62 -33.47 4.24
C PRO A 15 21.72 -33.00 5.20
N LYS A 16 22.99 -33.18 4.82
CA LYS A 16 24.15 -32.70 5.58
C LYS A 16 24.13 -31.18 5.79
N VAL A 17 23.80 -30.40 4.75
CA VAL A 17 23.74 -28.94 4.83
C VAL A 17 22.62 -28.50 5.76
N ALA A 18 21.45 -29.12 5.68
CA ALA A 18 20.33 -28.83 6.58
C ALA A 18 20.66 -29.15 8.04
N GLY A 19 21.34 -30.27 8.29
CA GLY A 19 21.79 -30.68 9.64
C GLY A 19 22.83 -29.74 10.23
N GLU A 20 23.86 -29.36 9.46
CA GLU A 20 24.89 -28.41 9.92
C GLU A 20 24.29 -27.02 10.22
N ALA A 21 23.36 -26.54 9.38
CA ALA A 21 22.66 -25.29 9.63
C ALA A 21 21.79 -25.34 10.89
N LEU A 22 21.10 -26.47 11.14
CA LEU A 22 20.30 -26.66 12.36
C LEU A 22 21.17 -26.59 13.61
N VAL A 23 22.29 -27.32 13.64
CA VAL A 23 23.24 -27.30 14.77
C VAL A 23 23.75 -25.89 15.03
N ALA A 24 24.12 -25.15 13.99
CA ALA A 24 24.56 -23.76 14.14
C ALA A 24 23.46 -22.85 14.71
N LEU A 25 22.21 -23.01 14.27
CA LEU A 25 21.08 -22.21 14.79
C LEU A 25 20.77 -22.52 16.26
N GLU A 26 20.81 -23.79 16.64
CA GLU A 26 20.62 -24.22 18.04
C GLU A 26 21.75 -23.69 18.94
N ALA A 27 22.96 -23.51 18.40
CA ALA A 27 24.07 -22.85 19.07
C ALA A 27 23.98 -21.29 19.09
N GLY A 28 22.95 -20.70 18.48
CA GLY A 28 22.79 -19.25 18.38
C GLY A 28 23.63 -18.59 17.27
N GLU A 29 24.24 -19.37 16.39
CA GLU A 29 25.14 -18.89 15.33
C GLU A 29 24.40 -18.62 14.01
N ALA A 30 23.38 -17.76 14.03
CA ALA A 30 22.54 -17.46 12.86
C ALA A 30 23.30 -16.86 11.65
N SER A 31 24.54 -16.42 11.84
CA SER A 31 25.41 -15.89 10.78
C SER A 31 26.49 -16.86 10.31
N SER A 32 26.44 -18.14 10.72
CA SER A 32 27.43 -19.14 10.34
C SER A 32 27.43 -19.41 8.82
N PRO A 33 28.56 -19.85 8.26
CA PRO A 33 28.63 -20.32 6.87
C PRO A 33 27.63 -21.46 6.57
N ALA A 34 27.34 -22.32 7.55
CA ALA A 34 26.38 -23.42 7.40
C ALA A 34 24.96 -22.91 7.11
N VAL A 35 24.50 -21.89 7.84
CA VAL A 35 23.20 -21.24 7.58
C VAL A 35 23.20 -20.54 6.22
N ALA A 36 24.31 -19.90 5.84
CA ALA A 36 24.42 -19.28 4.52
C ALA A 36 24.34 -20.30 3.37
N ALA A 37 24.91 -21.49 3.56
CA ALA A 37 24.91 -22.58 2.58
C ALA A 37 23.51 -23.14 2.26
N CYS A 38 22.50 -22.89 3.09
CA CYS A 38 21.11 -23.18 2.76
C CYS A 38 20.59 -22.37 1.56
N THR A 39 21.26 -21.28 1.20
CA THR A 39 21.05 -20.55 -0.05
C THR A 39 21.86 -21.20 -1.18
N SER A 40 21.45 -22.39 -1.61
CA SER A 40 22.16 -23.12 -2.67
C SER A 40 21.94 -22.53 -4.06
N ASP A 41 22.85 -22.84 -5.00
CA ASP A 41 22.70 -22.47 -6.42
C ASP A 41 21.36 -22.94 -7.00
N ARG A 42 20.89 -24.14 -6.62
CA ARG A 42 19.59 -24.66 -7.07
C ARG A 42 18.40 -23.81 -6.61
N LEU A 43 18.47 -23.25 -5.40
CA LEU A 43 17.43 -22.35 -4.91
C LEU A 43 17.48 -21.04 -5.68
N LEU A 44 18.69 -20.51 -5.94
CA LEU A 44 18.90 -19.32 -6.75
C LEU A 44 18.42 -19.52 -8.19
N ASP A 45 18.69 -20.66 -8.81
CA ASP A 45 18.22 -21.02 -10.15
C ASP A 45 16.70 -21.05 -10.20
N ALA A 46 16.03 -21.69 -9.23
CA ALA A 46 14.58 -21.73 -9.16
C ALA A 46 13.98 -20.32 -9.01
N ILE A 47 14.59 -19.46 -8.19
CA ILE A 47 14.17 -18.06 -8.05
C ILE A 47 14.42 -17.29 -9.36
N GLY A 48 15.55 -17.53 -10.02
CA GLY A 48 15.89 -16.94 -11.32
C GLY A 48 14.93 -17.34 -12.42
N GLU A 49 14.46 -18.59 -12.43
CA GLU A 49 13.40 -19.04 -13.35
C GLU A 49 12.08 -18.30 -13.11
N LEU A 50 11.73 -18.06 -11.83
CA LEU A 50 10.52 -17.29 -11.49
C LEU A 50 10.62 -15.84 -11.96
N PHE A 51 11.75 -15.18 -11.68
CA PHE A 51 11.98 -13.80 -12.13
C PHE A 51 12.17 -13.70 -13.64
N GLY A 52 12.68 -14.75 -14.28
CA GLY A 52 13.08 -14.73 -15.68
C GLY A 52 14.38 -13.94 -15.90
N PRO A 53 14.94 -14.00 -17.12
CA PRO A 53 16.27 -13.47 -17.43
C PRO A 53 16.36 -11.94 -17.40
N VAL A 54 15.21 -11.24 -17.42
CA VAL A 54 15.15 -9.78 -17.52
C VAL A 54 15.28 -9.09 -16.16
N TYR A 55 14.90 -9.76 -15.07
CA TYR A 55 14.86 -9.13 -13.75
C TYR A 55 15.96 -9.69 -12.86
N PRO A 56 17.15 -9.06 -12.80
CA PRO A 56 18.13 -9.40 -11.80
C PRO A 56 17.49 -9.25 -10.42
N PHE A 57 17.83 -10.15 -9.50
CA PHE A 57 17.23 -10.21 -8.18
C PHE A 57 18.28 -10.28 -7.09
N GLY A 58 17.86 -9.86 -5.90
CA GLY A 58 18.72 -9.80 -4.72
C GLY A 58 17.96 -10.16 -3.46
N ARG A 59 18.70 -10.62 -2.47
CA ARG A 59 18.18 -10.93 -1.15
C ARG A 59 18.20 -9.67 -0.27
N ARG A 60 17.05 -9.23 0.23
CA ARG A 60 16.97 -8.00 1.06
C ARG A 60 17.49 -8.20 2.48
N ARG A 61 17.38 -9.41 3.04
CA ARG A 61 17.84 -9.78 4.39
C ARG A 61 18.35 -11.21 4.42
N ARG A 62 19.32 -11.51 5.30
CA ARG A 62 19.76 -12.90 5.56
C ARG A 62 18.58 -13.77 5.99
N GLY A 63 18.71 -15.08 5.79
CA GLY A 63 17.71 -16.06 6.23
C GLY A 63 17.41 -15.87 7.72
N GLN A 64 16.16 -15.62 8.06
CA GLN A 64 15.70 -15.51 9.44
C GLN A 64 15.21 -16.88 9.88
N ASP A 65 15.77 -17.41 10.97
CA ASP A 65 15.20 -18.61 11.59
C ASP A 65 13.86 -18.30 12.26
N LEU A 66 12.92 -19.23 12.12
CA LEU A 66 11.55 -19.12 12.60
C LEU A 66 11.21 -20.39 13.40
N PRO A 67 11.79 -20.60 14.59
CA PRO A 67 11.54 -21.82 15.37
C PRO A 67 10.08 -21.93 15.80
N ARG A 68 9.55 -23.15 15.82
CA ARG A 68 8.25 -23.49 16.46
C ARG A 68 8.47 -24.60 17.49
N PRO A 69 8.62 -24.25 18.77
CA PRO A 69 8.82 -25.22 19.83
C PRO A 69 7.57 -26.08 20.03
N TYR A 70 7.75 -27.27 20.58
CA TYR A 70 6.65 -28.17 20.90
C TYR A 70 5.81 -27.61 22.06
N GLN A 71 4.50 -27.51 21.83
CA GLN A 71 3.50 -26.95 22.74
C GLN A 71 2.28 -27.87 22.78
N PRO A 72 2.39 -29.08 23.37
CA PRO A 72 1.32 -30.09 23.34
C PRO A 72 0.02 -29.65 23.99
N ASP A 73 0.11 -28.83 25.02
CA ASP A 73 -1.04 -28.39 25.82
C ASP A 73 -1.77 -27.19 25.21
N GLN A 74 -1.26 -26.64 24.09
CA GLN A 74 -1.94 -25.56 23.38
C GLN A 74 -2.99 -26.09 22.42
N ASP A 75 -4.10 -25.36 22.32
CA ASP A 75 -5.06 -25.57 21.25
C ASP A 75 -4.42 -25.33 19.87
N TRP A 76 -4.91 -26.06 18.87
CA TRP A 76 -4.54 -25.81 17.49
C TRP A 76 -5.58 -24.88 16.86
N PRO A 77 -5.35 -23.55 16.81
CA PRO A 77 -6.36 -22.61 16.36
C PRO A 77 -6.65 -22.81 14.88
N THR A 78 -7.88 -22.48 14.47
CA THR A 78 -8.23 -22.34 13.06
C THR A 78 -7.27 -21.34 12.40
N PRO A 79 -6.50 -21.76 11.37
CA PRO A 79 -5.59 -20.86 10.68
C PRO A 79 -6.30 -19.65 10.07
N VAL A 80 -5.79 -18.46 10.37
CA VAL A 80 -6.23 -17.20 9.75
C VAL A 80 -5.16 -16.76 8.76
N ALA A 81 -5.56 -16.57 7.50
CA ALA A 81 -4.64 -16.14 6.45
C ALA A 81 -4.20 -14.70 6.66
N HIS A 82 -2.97 -14.42 6.25
CA HIS A 82 -2.51 -13.07 5.95
C HIS A 82 -1.74 -13.08 4.63
N VAL A 83 -1.52 -11.89 4.09
CA VAL A 83 -0.58 -11.67 2.98
C VAL A 83 0.65 -10.95 3.50
N ASP A 84 1.79 -11.30 2.91
CA ASP A 84 3.08 -10.74 3.28
C ASP A 84 3.29 -9.38 2.64
N GLY A 85 3.94 -8.49 3.37
CA GLY A 85 4.03 -7.10 2.95
C GLY A 85 2.68 -6.42 3.02
N SER A 86 2.70 -5.11 2.98
CA SER A 86 1.61 -4.29 3.49
C SER A 86 1.11 -3.29 2.44
N TYR A 87 1.45 -3.62 1.20
CA TYR A 87 1.38 -2.74 0.05
C TYR A 87 0.48 -3.34 -1.07
N PRO A 88 -0.76 -3.75 -0.82
CA PRO A 88 -1.60 -4.28 -1.88
C PRO A 88 -1.79 -3.26 -2.99
N THR A 89 -1.11 -3.52 -4.09
CA THR A 89 -1.49 -3.02 -5.41
C THR A 89 -2.01 -4.22 -6.16
N ILE A 90 -3.06 -4.07 -6.96
CA ILE A 90 -3.61 -5.21 -7.71
C ILE A 90 -2.60 -5.79 -8.71
N MET A 91 -1.60 -4.99 -9.12
CA MET A 91 -0.39 -5.44 -9.82
C MET A 91 0.90 -5.06 -9.09
N PRO A 92 1.38 -5.87 -8.15
CA PRO A 92 2.76 -5.78 -7.66
C PRO A 92 3.79 -5.49 -8.74
N ASN A 93 4.64 -4.49 -8.52
CA ASN A 93 5.75 -4.18 -9.42
C ASN A 93 7.11 -4.06 -8.71
N GLY A 94 7.19 -4.46 -7.44
CA GLY A 94 8.43 -4.53 -6.66
C GLY A 94 8.41 -5.57 -5.56
N TRP A 95 7.44 -6.48 -5.62
CA TRP A 95 7.20 -7.43 -4.56
C TRP A 95 8.05 -8.70 -4.71
N ALA A 96 8.27 -9.34 -3.56
CA ALA A 96 9.23 -10.40 -3.41
C ALA A 96 8.65 -11.78 -3.72
N VAL A 97 9.55 -12.70 -4.08
CA VAL A 97 9.35 -14.14 -3.85
C VAL A 97 9.84 -14.44 -2.43
N GLY A 98 8.98 -15.00 -1.60
CA GLY A 98 9.38 -15.55 -0.31
C GLY A 98 9.92 -16.96 -0.47
N SER A 99 10.92 -17.34 0.32
CA SER A 99 11.44 -18.71 0.38
C SER A 99 11.49 -19.21 1.82
N PHE A 100 10.92 -20.38 2.08
CA PHE A 100 11.10 -21.15 3.32
C PHE A 100 11.97 -22.36 3.02
N VAL A 101 13.10 -22.50 3.69
CA VAL A 101 13.88 -23.74 3.72
C VAL A 101 13.66 -24.43 5.06
N PHE A 102 13.09 -25.61 5.06
CA PHE A 102 12.81 -26.37 6.28
C PHE A 102 14.06 -27.13 6.73
N LEU A 103 14.47 -26.98 7.98
CA LEU A 103 15.68 -27.65 8.52
C LEU A 103 15.35 -28.90 9.33
N THR A 104 14.08 -29.08 9.68
CA THR A 104 13.54 -30.20 10.43
C THR A 104 12.31 -30.75 9.73
N LYS A 105 11.98 -32.02 9.98
CA LYS A 105 10.75 -32.63 9.44
C LYS A 105 9.52 -31.90 9.96
N VAL A 106 8.59 -31.59 9.06
CA VAL A 106 7.33 -30.91 9.34
C VAL A 106 6.20 -31.93 9.26
N LEU A 107 5.59 -32.21 10.41
CA LEU A 107 4.42 -33.08 10.53
C LEU A 107 3.12 -32.29 10.50
N SER A 108 1.99 -32.97 10.28
CA SER A 108 0.68 -32.36 10.46
C SER A 108 0.55 -31.84 11.89
N ARG A 109 0.06 -30.60 12.05
CA ARG A 109 0.00 -29.88 13.34
C ARG A 109 1.37 -29.71 14.02
N GLY A 110 2.47 -29.89 13.28
CA GLY A 110 3.86 -29.81 13.75
C GLY A 110 4.53 -28.47 13.48
N GLY A 111 3.79 -27.36 13.48
CA GLY A 111 4.33 -26.03 13.20
C GLY A 111 4.54 -25.71 11.72
N ALA A 112 3.78 -26.35 10.84
CA ALA A 112 3.84 -26.18 9.39
C ALA A 112 3.56 -24.75 8.90
N PHE A 113 4.03 -24.45 7.69
CA PHE A 113 3.55 -23.34 6.88
C PHE A 113 2.16 -23.71 6.35
N ILE A 114 1.15 -22.90 6.65
CA ILE A 114 -0.22 -23.11 6.20
C ILE A 114 -0.46 -22.27 4.95
N CYS A 115 -0.91 -22.93 3.89
CA CYS A 115 -1.20 -22.36 2.58
C CYS A 115 -2.71 -22.19 2.40
N PHE A 116 -3.13 -21.17 1.65
CA PHE A 116 -4.52 -20.98 1.23
C PHE A 116 -4.61 -21.00 -0.31
N PRO A 117 -4.71 -22.19 -0.94
CA PRO A 117 -4.68 -22.32 -2.40
C PRO A 117 -5.77 -21.50 -3.11
N GLY A 118 -5.41 -20.87 -4.22
CA GLY A 118 -6.30 -20.00 -5.00
C GLY A 118 -6.62 -18.64 -4.35
N SER A 119 -6.10 -18.36 -3.15
CA SER A 119 -6.31 -17.06 -2.49
C SER A 119 -5.84 -15.86 -3.32
N PRO A 120 -4.72 -15.88 -4.10
CA PRO A 120 -4.33 -14.73 -4.91
C PRO A 120 -5.39 -14.27 -5.91
N ASN A 121 -6.18 -15.21 -6.46
CA ASN A 121 -7.23 -14.88 -7.44
C ASN A 121 -8.41 -14.19 -6.74
N ARG A 122 -8.90 -14.76 -5.63
CA ARG A 122 -9.97 -14.17 -4.81
C ARG A 122 -9.58 -12.81 -4.25
N TYR A 123 -8.34 -12.67 -3.81
CA TYR A 123 -7.77 -11.41 -3.33
C TYR A 123 -7.76 -10.36 -4.42
N ARG A 124 -7.37 -10.70 -5.65
CA ARG A 124 -7.41 -9.74 -6.76
C ARG A 124 -8.82 -9.33 -7.16
N GLN A 125 -9.78 -10.25 -7.16
CA GLN A 125 -11.18 -9.92 -7.38
C GLN A 125 -11.70 -8.94 -6.32
N ALA A 126 -11.34 -9.14 -5.05
CA ALA A 126 -11.70 -8.20 -3.99
C ALA A 126 -10.99 -6.84 -4.19
N MET A 127 -9.70 -6.86 -4.53
CA MET A 127 -8.92 -5.64 -4.77
C MET A 127 -9.34 -4.86 -6.03
N ALA A 128 -9.95 -5.54 -7.01
CA ALA A 128 -10.60 -4.91 -8.14
C ALA A 128 -11.81 -4.07 -7.74
N ARG A 129 -12.39 -4.30 -6.55
CA ARG A 129 -13.41 -3.43 -5.97
C ARG A 129 -12.79 -2.32 -5.13
N ALA A 130 -11.81 -2.62 -4.30
CA ALA A 130 -11.08 -1.56 -3.58
C ALA A 130 -9.61 -1.95 -3.39
N CYS A 131 -8.70 -1.18 -3.97
CA CYS A 131 -7.32 -1.65 -4.17
C CYS A 131 -6.51 -1.69 -2.86
N HIS A 132 -7.00 -1.06 -1.80
CA HIS A 132 -6.33 -0.99 -0.51
C HIS A 132 -6.85 -1.97 0.55
N LEU A 133 -7.91 -2.74 0.26
CA LEU A 133 -8.63 -3.51 1.26
C LEU A 133 -7.95 -4.81 1.73
N ILE A 134 -6.82 -5.23 1.12
CA ILE A 134 -6.34 -6.63 1.26
C ILE A 134 -6.13 -7.05 2.70
N LYS A 135 -5.74 -6.12 3.58
CA LYS A 135 -5.43 -6.46 4.98
C LYS A 135 -6.70 -6.78 5.76
N GLY A 136 -7.82 -6.17 5.39
CA GLY A 136 -9.14 -6.54 5.87
C GLY A 136 -9.68 -7.82 5.24
N ALA A 137 -9.45 -8.05 3.93
CA ALA A 137 -9.99 -9.22 3.24
C ALA A 137 -9.20 -10.51 3.47
N ALA A 138 -7.87 -10.47 3.48
CA ALA A 138 -7.02 -11.65 3.60
C ALA A 138 -7.42 -12.59 4.75
N PRO A 139 -7.72 -12.12 5.97
CA PRO A 139 -8.13 -13.00 7.07
C PRO A 139 -9.54 -13.57 6.94
N GLN A 140 -10.39 -13.07 6.05
CA GLN A 140 -11.79 -13.51 5.98
C GLN A 140 -11.92 -14.81 5.17
N PRO A 141 -12.65 -15.82 5.68
CA PRO A 141 -12.75 -17.12 5.04
C PRO A 141 -13.23 -17.07 3.58
N GLN A 142 -14.14 -16.17 3.22
CA GLN A 142 -14.66 -16.08 1.85
C GLN A 142 -13.60 -15.63 0.82
N TYR A 143 -12.57 -14.90 1.25
CA TYR A 143 -11.47 -14.48 0.37
C TYR A 143 -10.27 -15.42 0.49
N ALA A 144 -9.93 -15.86 1.70
CA ALA A 144 -8.83 -16.80 1.92
C ALA A 144 -9.12 -18.17 1.30
N GLY A 145 -10.35 -18.66 1.42
CA GLY A 145 -10.74 -20.03 1.03
C GLY A 145 -10.20 -21.10 1.99
N PRO A 146 -10.23 -22.38 1.57
CA PRO A 146 -9.74 -23.48 2.40
C PRO A 146 -8.21 -23.42 2.57
N TYR A 147 -7.73 -23.97 3.67
CA TYR A 147 -6.30 -24.05 3.98
C TYR A 147 -5.77 -25.48 3.97
N CYS A 148 -4.46 -25.62 3.75
CA CYS A 148 -3.73 -26.88 3.91
C CYS A 148 -2.35 -26.64 4.52
N GLY A 149 -1.82 -27.62 5.25
CA GLY A 149 -0.46 -27.57 5.78
C GLY A 149 0.55 -28.05 4.76
N PHE A 150 1.66 -27.31 4.59
CA PHE A 150 2.82 -27.75 3.83
C PHE A 150 3.69 -28.65 4.71
N LEU A 151 3.67 -29.95 4.43
CA LEU A 151 4.54 -30.93 5.07
C LEU A 151 5.86 -31.01 4.30
N ALA A 152 6.96 -31.20 5.03
CA ALA A 152 8.30 -31.05 4.48
C ALA A 152 9.29 -31.99 5.18
N GLU A 153 10.26 -32.49 4.44
CA GLU A 153 11.46 -33.14 4.98
C GLU A 153 12.59 -32.12 5.16
N PRO A 154 13.59 -32.39 6.02
CA PRO A 154 14.75 -31.51 6.18
C PRO A 154 15.46 -31.23 4.85
N GLY A 155 15.58 -29.97 4.47
CA GLY A 155 16.17 -29.49 3.22
C GLY A 155 15.14 -29.12 2.15
N ASP A 156 13.86 -29.46 2.31
CA ASP A 156 12.83 -29.03 1.37
C ASP A 156 12.67 -27.50 1.39
N ALA A 157 12.39 -26.93 0.23
CA ALA A 157 12.22 -25.49 0.06
C ALA A 157 10.89 -25.16 -0.61
N LEU A 158 10.16 -24.23 0.01
CA LEU A 158 8.91 -23.66 -0.49
C LEU A 158 9.17 -22.23 -0.97
N LEU A 159 8.81 -21.95 -2.21
CA LEU A 159 8.76 -20.60 -2.77
C LEU A 159 7.31 -20.15 -2.85
N PHE A 160 7.03 -18.91 -2.46
CA PHE A 160 5.66 -18.39 -2.47
C PHE A 160 5.64 -16.92 -2.88
N HIS A 161 4.55 -16.54 -3.54
CA HIS A 161 4.26 -15.17 -3.89
C HIS A 161 3.72 -14.41 -2.67
N HIS A 162 4.06 -13.14 -2.48
CA HIS A 162 3.65 -12.33 -1.32
C HIS A 162 2.11 -12.16 -1.17
N LEU A 163 1.34 -12.12 -2.28
CA LEU A 163 -0.13 -12.12 -2.25
C LEU A 163 -0.72 -13.51 -1.97
N PHE A 164 0.10 -14.54 -1.82
CA PHE A 164 -0.38 -15.85 -1.42
C PHE A 164 -0.83 -15.81 0.03
N GLY A 165 -2.10 -16.10 0.28
CA GLY A 165 -2.63 -16.23 1.63
C GLY A 165 -1.92 -17.36 2.35
N HIS A 166 -1.32 -17.04 3.50
CA HIS A 166 -0.59 -18.01 4.30
C HIS A 166 -0.61 -17.65 5.78
N THR A 167 -0.18 -18.59 6.62
CA THR A 167 0.13 -18.35 8.03
C THR A 167 1.06 -19.43 8.57
N GLY A 168 1.57 -19.27 9.80
CA GLY A 168 2.31 -20.33 10.49
C GLY A 168 1.40 -21.02 11.51
N SER A 169 1.45 -22.35 11.58
CA SER A 169 0.75 -23.09 12.64
C SER A 169 1.59 -23.24 13.91
N THR A 170 0.93 -23.49 15.04
CA THR A 170 1.55 -23.96 16.28
C THR A 170 2.03 -25.41 16.13
N ASN A 171 3.12 -25.77 16.80
CA ASN A 171 3.59 -27.15 16.88
C ASN A 171 3.03 -27.85 18.12
N VAL A 172 1.92 -28.55 17.96
CA VAL A 172 1.25 -29.28 19.05
C VAL A 172 1.44 -30.80 18.96
N ALA A 173 2.10 -31.29 17.89
CA ALA A 173 2.17 -32.72 17.57
C ALA A 173 3.59 -33.28 17.44
N ASN A 174 4.61 -32.46 17.20
CA ASN A 174 5.99 -32.94 17.03
C ASN A 174 6.85 -32.51 18.22
N PRO A 175 7.43 -33.44 19.01
CA PRO A 175 8.31 -33.09 20.13
C PRO A 175 9.59 -32.37 19.71
N ILE A 176 9.98 -32.44 18.43
CA ILE A 176 11.13 -31.72 17.88
C ILE A 176 10.69 -30.30 17.48
N THR A 177 11.46 -29.29 17.91
CA THR A 177 11.28 -27.88 17.47
C THR A 177 11.38 -27.79 15.96
N ARG A 178 10.39 -27.17 15.31
CA ARG A 178 10.44 -26.99 13.86
C ARG A 178 11.27 -25.76 13.51
N HIS A 179 12.38 -25.94 12.80
CA HIS A 179 13.20 -24.84 12.27
C HIS A 179 12.97 -24.64 10.78
N ALA A 180 12.90 -23.37 10.37
CA ALA A 180 12.86 -23.01 8.95
C ALA A 180 13.45 -21.62 8.74
N LEU A 181 14.20 -21.47 7.64
CA LEU A 181 14.81 -20.21 7.24
C LEU A 181 13.89 -19.48 6.26
N LEU A 182 13.42 -18.29 6.64
CA LEU A 182 12.70 -17.38 5.76
C LEU A 182 13.68 -16.40 5.11
N ALA A 183 13.63 -16.31 3.78
CA ALA A 183 14.25 -15.22 3.02
C ALA A 183 13.26 -14.58 2.06
N ARG A 184 13.52 -13.33 1.68
CA ARG A 184 12.74 -12.57 0.69
C ARG A 184 13.65 -12.07 -0.43
N TRP A 185 13.24 -12.35 -1.65
CA TRP A 185 13.97 -12.10 -2.89
C TRP A 185 13.25 -11.04 -3.69
N HIS A 186 13.92 -9.94 -3.98
CA HIS A 186 13.32 -8.81 -4.68
C HIS A 186 14.00 -8.63 -6.04
N PRO A 187 13.26 -8.22 -7.08
CA PRO A 187 13.90 -7.75 -8.29
C PRO A 187 14.68 -6.48 -7.96
N HIS A 188 15.81 -6.23 -8.62
CA HIS A 188 16.51 -4.95 -8.53
C HIS A 188 15.70 -3.86 -9.25
N GLU A 189 15.01 -4.25 -10.31
CA GLU A 189 14.22 -3.36 -11.15
C GLU A 189 12.72 -3.42 -10.81
N ARG A 190 11.98 -2.45 -11.33
CA ARG A 190 10.52 -2.44 -11.26
C ARG A 190 9.98 -3.39 -12.32
N ILE A 191 9.11 -4.32 -11.91
CA ILE A 191 8.40 -5.20 -12.84
C ILE A 191 7.22 -4.44 -13.42
N VAL A 192 7.09 -4.28 -14.72
CA VAL A 192 5.93 -3.59 -15.33
C VAL A 192 5.16 -4.59 -16.20
N PRO A 193 4.21 -5.37 -15.63
CA PRO A 193 3.57 -6.46 -16.37
C PRO A 193 2.69 -6.00 -17.54
N GLY A 194 2.38 -4.70 -17.62
CA GLY A 194 1.68 -4.10 -18.76
C GLY A 194 2.50 -4.03 -20.05
N ASP A 195 3.84 -4.12 -19.96
CA ASP A 195 4.74 -3.75 -21.06
C ASP A 195 4.92 -4.84 -22.11
N LYS A 196 4.61 -6.09 -21.74
CA LYS A 196 4.88 -7.26 -22.58
C LYS A 196 3.57 -7.98 -22.95
N PRO A 197 3.53 -8.62 -24.13
CA PRO A 197 2.46 -9.57 -24.44
C PRO A 197 2.52 -10.77 -23.48
N PHE A 198 1.36 -11.40 -23.22
CA PHE A 198 1.25 -12.48 -22.23
C PHE A 198 2.21 -13.66 -22.47
N SER A 199 2.47 -14.01 -23.72
CA SER A 199 3.39 -15.08 -24.11
C SER A 199 4.84 -14.82 -23.71
N SER A 200 5.20 -13.54 -23.51
CA SER A 200 6.57 -13.11 -23.19
C SER A 200 6.76 -12.73 -21.72
N LEU A 201 5.71 -12.85 -20.89
CA LEU A 201 5.82 -12.60 -19.46
C LEU A 201 6.52 -13.79 -18.76
N SER A 202 7.50 -13.48 -17.92
CA SER A 202 8.06 -14.38 -16.91
C SER A 202 6.99 -14.85 -15.91
N THR A 203 7.32 -15.88 -15.11
CA THR A 203 6.37 -16.41 -14.10
C THR A 203 6.01 -15.34 -13.07
N ILE A 204 6.97 -14.53 -12.60
CA ILE A 204 6.69 -13.46 -11.65
C ILE A 204 5.84 -12.36 -12.28
N GLU A 205 6.05 -12.04 -13.57
CA GLU A 205 5.22 -11.06 -14.28
C GLU A 205 3.78 -11.54 -14.43
N LYS A 206 3.59 -12.81 -14.78
CA LYS A 206 2.25 -13.44 -14.83
C LYS A 206 1.59 -13.43 -13.47
N ALA A 207 2.32 -13.85 -12.44
CA ALA A 207 1.84 -13.87 -11.06
C ALA A 207 1.50 -12.46 -10.57
N ASN A 208 2.18 -11.42 -11.04
CA ASN A 208 1.91 -10.02 -10.71
C ASN A 208 0.86 -9.33 -11.60
N SER A 209 0.55 -9.90 -12.76
CA SER A 209 -0.30 -9.28 -13.77
C SER A 209 -1.77 -9.62 -13.55
N ALA A 210 -2.52 -8.67 -13.02
CA ALA A 210 -3.97 -8.76 -12.92
C ALA A 210 -4.62 -8.99 -14.30
N ARG A 211 -4.11 -8.34 -15.35
CA ARG A 211 -4.53 -8.53 -16.75
C ARG A 211 -4.33 -9.98 -17.23
N TYR A 212 -3.17 -10.58 -16.94
CA TYR A 212 -2.90 -11.97 -17.29
C TYR A 212 -3.85 -12.93 -16.55
N LEU A 213 -4.03 -12.72 -15.25
CA LEU A 213 -4.88 -13.59 -14.43
C LEU A 213 -6.35 -13.47 -14.81
N ALA A 214 -6.84 -12.26 -15.10
CA ALA A 214 -8.19 -12.04 -15.64
C ALA A 214 -8.40 -12.83 -16.92
N HIS A 215 -7.46 -12.72 -17.87
CA HIS A 215 -7.55 -13.44 -19.13
C HIS A 215 -7.45 -14.96 -18.97
N HIS A 216 -6.46 -15.44 -18.21
CA HIS A 216 -6.16 -16.87 -18.10
C HIS A 216 -7.20 -17.63 -17.26
N TYR A 217 -7.71 -17.01 -16.19
CA TYR A 217 -8.65 -17.62 -15.26
C TYR A 217 -10.10 -17.15 -15.45
N GLY A 218 -10.37 -16.29 -16.44
CA GLY A 218 -11.70 -15.72 -16.66
C GLY A 218 -12.19 -14.88 -15.48
N LEU A 219 -11.29 -14.19 -14.78
CA LEU A 219 -11.67 -13.33 -13.65
C LEU A 219 -12.25 -12.02 -14.19
N ASP A 220 -13.46 -11.69 -13.77
CA ASP A 220 -13.98 -10.34 -13.91
C ASP A 220 -13.28 -9.44 -12.86
N LEU A 221 -12.32 -8.65 -13.33
CA LEU A 221 -11.66 -7.62 -12.52
C LEU A 221 -12.25 -6.23 -12.79
N GLN A 222 -13.41 -6.14 -13.45
CA GLN A 222 -14.09 -4.88 -13.79
C GLN A 222 -13.17 -3.88 -14.49
N VAL A 223 -12.32 -4.42 -15.36
CA VAL A 223 -11.32 -3.65 -16.13
C VAL A 223 -12.03 -2.79 -17.15
N VAL A 224 -12.10 -1.50 -16.89
CA VAL A 224 -12.62 -0.54 -17.86
C VAL A 224 -11.45 0.03 -18.65
N THR A 225 -11.36 -0.35 -19.92
CA THR A 225 -10.43 0.31 -20.84
C THR A 225 -10.91 1.74 -21.03
N THR A 226 -10.05 2.72 -20.74
CA THR A 226 -10.40 4.13 -20.94
C THR A 226 -10.50 4.42 -22.44
N PRO A 227 -11.67 4.85 -22.95
CA PRO A 227 -11.82 5.16 -24.36
C PRO A 227 -10.89 6.30 -24.79
N ASN A 228 -10.25 6.17 -25.95
CA ASN A 228 -9.46 7.26 -26.53
C ASN A 228 -10.38 8.20 -27.36
N THR A 229 -11.22 8.98 -26.69
CA THR A 229 -12.12 9.95 -27.34
C THR A 229 -11.64 11.39 -27.14
N PRO A 230 -12.10 12.35 -27.96
CA PRO A 230 -11.76 13.77 -27.78
C PRO A 230 -12.05 14.30 -26.38
N THR A 231 -13.09 13.80 -25.71
CA THR A 231 -13.43 14.16 -24.32
C THR A 231 -12.33 13.73 -23.34
N HIS A 232 -11.78 12.53 -23.50
CA HIS A 232 -10.71 12.02 -22.62
C HIS A 232 -9.41 12.78 -22.84
N CYS A 233 -9.04 13.02 -24.11
CA CYS A 233 -7.88 13.84 -24.43
C CYS A 233 -8.01 15.26 -23.86
N ARG A 234 -9.20 15.85 -23.93
CA ARG A 234 -9.48 17.16 -23.32
C ARG A 234 -9.34 17.11 -21.79
N ALA A 235 -9.93 16.11 -21.14
CA ALA A 235 -9.83 15.97 -19.67
C ALA A 235 -8.38 15.83 -19.18
N LEU A 236 -7.51 15.15 -19.95
CA LEU A 236 -6.09 15.03 -19.61
C LEU A 236 -5.30 16.32 -19.86
N GLY A 237 -5.56 17.03 -20.96
CA GLY A 237 -4.82 18.25 -21.33
C GLY A 237 -5.31 19.52 -20.62
N GLU A 238 -6.60 19.63 -20.38
CA GLU A 238 -7.26 20.81 -19.79
C GLU A 238 -7.68 20.59 -18.34
N GLY A 239 -7.53 19.38 -17.81
CA GLY A 239 -8.00 18.99 -16.50
C GLY A 239 -9.49 18.62 -16.51
N PHE A 240 -9.91 17.94 -15.45
CA PHE A 240 -11.31 17.58 -15.23
C PHE A 240 -11.87 18.29 -14.00
N ALA A 241 -13.20 18.36 -13.97
CA ALA A 241 -14.00 19.16 -13.05
C ALA A 241 -13.70 20.67 -13.15
N CYS A 242 -14.72 21.46 -13.49
CA CYS A 242 -14.65 22.92 -13.45
C CYS A 242 -15.30 23.40 -12.14
N TRP A 243 -14.49 23.47 -11.08
CA TRP A 243 -14.96 24.02 -9.82
C TRP A 243 -14.92 25.54 -9.87
N GLY A 244 -15.90 26.20 -9.23
CA GLY A 244 -15.87 27.64 -9.09
C GLY A 244 -14.75 28.06 -8.15
N ASP A 245 -14.68 27.41 -6.99
CA ASP A 245 -13.70 27.68 -5.94
C ASP A 245 -13.55 26.43 -5.05
N LEU A 246 -12.55 25.60 -5.35
CA LEU A 246 -12.33 24.34 -4.64
C LEU A 246 -11.64 24.60 -3.31
N VAL A 247 -12.24 24.17 -2.21
CA VAL A 247 -11.62 24.25 -0.89
C VAL A 247 -10.65 23.09 -0.69
N SER A 248 -11.15 21.85 -0.81
CA SER A 248 -10.38 20.61 -0.64
C SER A 248 -11.03 19.48 -1.42
N TYR A 249 -10.24 18.45 -1.72
CA TYR A 249 -10.76 17.20 -2.25
C TYR A 249 -9.99 15.99 -1.71
N THR A 250 -10.54 14.81 -1.93
CA THR A 250 -9.85 13.54 -1.70
C THR A 250 -10.39 12.47 -2.67
N LEU A 251 -9.66 11.38 -2.83
CA LEU A 251 -9.96 10.36 -3.83
C LEU A 251 -9.68 8.96 -3.29
N LEU A 252 -10.56 8.00 -3.59
CA LEU A 252 -10.41 6.60 -3.23
C LEU A 252 -10.88 5.72 -4.40
N HIS A 253 -10.28 4.55 -4.56
CA HIS A 253 -10.87 3.49 -5.39
C HIS A 253 -11.69 2.55 -4.51
N PHE A 254 -13.01 2.51 -4.74
CA PHE A 254 -13.95 1.76 -3.93
C PHE A 254 -15.14 1.28 -4.77
N ASP A 255 -15.60 0.07 -4.47
CA ASP A 255 -16.62 -0.68 -5.21
C ASP A 255 -16.43 -0.68 -6.75
N GLY A 256 -15.19 -0.79 -7.21
CA GLY A 256 -14.82 -0.89 -8.63
C GLY A 256 -14.78 0.47 -9.34
N GLN A 257 -14.97 1.56 -8.61
CA GLN A 257 -15.04 2.90 -9.16
C GLN A 257 -14.08 3.86 -8.44
N ALA A 258 -13.64 4.90 -9.14
CA ALA A 258 -13.02 6.02 -8.47
C ALA A 258 -14.08 6.92 -7.85
N GLN A 259 -13.84 7.30 -6.60
CA GLN A 259 -14.72 8.08 -5.75
C GLN A 259 -14.00 9.38 -5.42
N LEU A 260 -14.48 10.49 -5.95
CA LEU A 260 -13.96 11.82 -5.68
C LEU A 260 -14.89 12.53 -4.71
N PHE A 261 -14.35 12.95 -3.58
CA PHE A 261 -15.04 13.77 -2.60
C PHE A 261 -14.44 15.16 -2.62
N TYR A 262 -15.26 16.20 -2.64
CA TYR A 262 -14.77 17.57 -2.70
C TYR A 262 -15.69 18.55 -1.97
N VAL A 263 -15.14 19.71 -1.62
CA VAL A 263 -15.87 20.83 -1.06
C VAL A 263 -15.69 22.02 -1.98
N ASP A 264 -16.81 22.56 -2.47
CA ASP A 264 -16.86 23.82 -3.21
C ASP A 264 -17.21 24.95 -2.23
N ARG A 265 -16.60 26.12 -2.38
CA ARG A 265 -16.86 27.26 -1.49
C ARG A 265 -18.33 27.71 -1.49
N SER A 266 -19.07 27.42 -2.55
CA SER A 266 -20.50 27.70 -2.65
C SER A 266 -21.35 26.80 -1.75
N TYR A 267 -20.81 25.64 -1.35
CA TYR A 267 -21.44 24.65 -0.47
C TYR A 267 -20.45 24.24 0.63
N PRO A 268 -20.05 25.19 1.50
CA PRO A 268 -18.87 25.03 2.35
C PRO A 268 -19.03 23.95 3.42
N ASP A 269 -20.26 23.53 3.74
CA ASP A 269 -20.61 22.53 4.74
C ASP A 269 -21.03 21.18 4.14
N THR A 270 -20.98 21.04 2.82
CA THR A 270 -21.39 19.82 2.11
C THR A 270 -20.20 19.19 1.41
N VAL A 271 -20.01 17.89 1.63
CA VAL A 271 -19.05 17.08 0.87
C VAL A 271 -19.76 16.55 -0.38
N GLN A 272 -19.42 17.14 -1.52
CA GLN A 272 -19.90 16.70 -2.83
C GLN A 272 -19.18 15.42 -3.25
N ARG A 273 -19.87 14.54 -3.98
CA ARG A 273 -19.32 13.25 -4.43
C ARG A 273 -19.47 13.07 -5.94
N LEU A 274 -18.39 12.69 -6.61
CA LEU A 274 -18.39 12.23 -8.00
C LEU A 274 -17.86 10.80 -8.09
N VAL A 275 -18.39 10.04 -9.05
CA VAL A 275 -17.92 8.69 -9.36
C VAL A 275 -17.44 8.58 -10.79
N SER A 276 -16.43 7.74 -11.04
CA SER A 276 -15.92 7.49 -12.39
C SER A 276 -15.49 6.03 -12.55
N ASP A 277 -15.91 5.44 -13.68
CA ASP A 277 -15.50 4.10 -14.12
C ASP A 277 -14.16 4.12 -14.88
N ASP A 278 -13.82 5.26 -15.50
CA ASP A 278 -12.68 5.39 -16.43
C ASP A 278 -11.65 6.44 -16.01
N LEU A 279 -11.86 7.07 -14.84
CA LEU A 279 -11.06 8.11 -14.19
C LEU A 279 -11.05 9.48 -14.87
N LEU A 280 -11.78 9.65 -15.98
CA LEU A 280 -11.77 10.88 -16.79
C LEU A 280 -13.17 11.46 -17.00
N VAL A 281 -14.22 10.63 -17.00
CA VAL A 281 -15.61 11.05 -17.04
C VAL A 281 -16.23 10.83 -15.66
N TRP A 282 -16.74 11.91 -15.09
CA TRP A 282 -17.25 11.94 -13.71
C TRP A 282 -18.75 12.18 -13.68
N ARG A 283 -19.43 11.44 -12.80
CA ARG A 283 -20.88 11.49 -12.61
C ARG A 283 -21.19 11.95 -11.18
N PRO A 284 -22.17 12.83 -10.96
CA PRO A 284 -22.62 13.15 -9.62
C PRO A 284 -23.13 11.91 -8.88
N ALA A 285 -22.86 11.85 -7.59
CA ALA A 285 -23.43 10.90 -6.66
C ALA A 285 -23.98 11.64 -5.43
N ALA A 286 -24.64 10.92 -4.52
CA ALA A 286 -25.24 11.53 -3.33
C ALA A 286 -24.17 12.28 -2.50
N PRO A 287 -24.41 13.56 -2.13
CA PRO A 287 -23.50 14.29 -1.27
C PRO A 287 -23.57 13.77 0.18
N PHE A 288 -22.59 14.14 0.99
CA PHE A 288 -22.56 13.89 2.42
C PHE A 288 -22.57 15.23 3.19
N GLU A 289 -23.54 15.38 4.09
CA GLU A 289 -23.73 16.58 4.91
C GLU A 289 -23.39 16.26 6.38
N PRO A 290 -22.13 16.44 6.81
CA PRO A 290 -21.70 16.03 8.15
C PRO A 290 -22.21 16.95 9.28
N GLY A 291 -22.79 18.12 8.94
CA GLY A 291 -23.32 19.08 9.93
C GLY A 291 -22.24 19.80 10.74
N LEU A 292 -21.04 19.99 10.19
CA LEU A 292 -19.86 20.54 10.89
C LEU A 292 -19.63 22.04 10.61
N GLY A 293 -20.47 22.66 9.79
CA GLY A 293 -20.20 24.00 9.25
C GLY A 293 -19.11 24.00 8.18
N PRO A 294 -18.46 25.15 7.91
CA PRO A 294 -17.47 25.27 6.84
C PRO A 294 -16.28 24.32 6.97
N ILE A 295 -16.15 23.42 5.99
CA ILE A 295 -15.10 22.42 5.86
C ILE A 295 -13.86 23.06 5.22
N ARG A 296 -12.68 22.73 5.74
CA ARG A 296 -11.36 23.22 5.28
C ARG A 296 -10.54 22.16 4.56
N SER A 297 -10.58 20.91 5.03
CA SER A 297 -9.81 19.82 4.42
C SER A 297 -10.54 18.49 4.45
N LEU A 298 -10.29 17.68 3.43
CA LEU A 298 -10.77 16.31 3.28
C LEU A 298 -9.59 15.36 3.06
N GLN A 299 -9.60 14.24 3.78
CA GLN A 299 -8.63 13.17 3.67
C GLN A 299 -9.34 11.83 3.79
N ILE A 300 -9.08 10.89 2.87
CA ILE A 300 -9.70 9.56 2.92
C ILE A 300 -8.62 8.49 2.85
N HIS A 301 -8.82 7.43 3.61
CA HIS A 301 -7.95 6.27 3.59
C HIS A 301 -8.79 4.99 3.70
N GLN A 302 -8.33 3.91 3.10
CA GLN A 302 -8.89 2.59 3.31
C GLN A 302 -7.74 1.63 3.63
N TYR A 303 -7.92 0.86 4.71
CA TYR A 303 -6.94 -0.10 5.16
C TYR A 303 -7.52 -1.50 5.33
N THR A 304 -8.69 -1.57 5.99
CA THR A 304 -9.48 -2.79 6.10
C THR A 304 -10.57 -2.76 5.02
N LEU A 305 -11.72 -3.38 5.30
CA LEU A 305 -12.89 -3.21 4.45
C LEU A 305 -13.46 -1.77 4.55
N GLU A 306 -13.26 -1.11 5.69
CA GLU A 306 -13.80 0.21 5.97
C GLU A 306 -12.94 1.31 5.38
N ALA A 307 -13.60 2.28 4.73
CA ALA A 307 -13.01 3.58 4.43
C ALA A 307 -13.13 4.48 5.66
N VAL A 308 -12.11 5.30 5.90
CA VAL A 308 -12.05 6.31 6.95
C VAL A 308 -11.87 7.67 6.32
N LEU A 309 -12.79 8.59 6.58
CA LEU A 309 -12.79 9.96 6.09
C LEU A 309 -12.50 10.91 7.25
N GLY A 310 -11.43 11.68 7.15
CA GLY A 310 -11.14 12.83 7.99
C GLY A 310 -11.67 14.12 7.37
N ILE A 311 -12.49 14.85 8.10
CA ILE A 311 -13.04 16.15 7.73
C ILE A 311 -12.57 17.18 8.75
N SER A 312 -11.84 18.20 8.32
CA SER A 312 -11.46 19.31 9.21
C SER A 312 -12.34 20.52 8.97
N ALA A 313 -12.94 21.05 10.04
CA ALA A 313 -13.89 22.16 9.99
C ALA A 313 -13.34 23.39 10.72
N GLY A 314 -13.89 24.57 10.39
CA GLY A 314 -13.34 25.83 10.84
C GLY A 314 -13.83 26.36 12.19
N VAL A 315 -15.02 25.96 12.65
CA VAL A 315 -15.65 26.50 13.88
C VAL A 315 -16.53 25.44 14.56
N PRO A 316 -16.13 24.90 15.73
CA PRO A 316 -14.81 25.01 16.34
C PRO A 316 -13.75 24.34 15.43
N ALA A 317 -12.50 24.84 15.49
CA ALA A 317 -11.43 24.24 14.71
C ALA A 317 -11.13 22.82 15.23
N GLY A 318 -11.23 21.85 14.34
CA GLY A 318 -11.01 20.45 14.67
C GLY A 318 -11.19 19.54 13.47
N ALA A 319 -10.87 18.27 13.66
CA ALA A 319 -11.09 17.20 12.70
C ALA A 319 -12.08 16.18 13.23
N HIS A 320 -12.97 15.71 12.35
CA HIS A 320 -13.94 14.67 12.63
C HIS A 320 -13.62 13.46 11.74
N LEU A 321 -13.56 12.29 12.37
CA LEU A 321 -13.35 11.02 11.68
C LEU A 321 -14.68 10.31 11.49
N TYR A 322 -14.92 9.86 10.27
CA TYR A 322 -16.05 9.02 9.91
C TYR A 322 -15.53 7.72 9.31
N HIS A 323 -16.30 6.64 9.43
CA HIS A 323 -16.05 5.41 8.69
C HIS A 323 -17.26 4.98 7.89
N SER A 324 -17.01 4.21 6.83
CA SER A 324 -18.05 3.69 5.96
C SER A 324 -17.65 2.35 5.32
N LEU A 325 -18.64 1.49 5.11
CA LEU A 325 -18.54 0.22 4.39
C LEU A 325 -19.08 0.29 2.96
N ASP A 326 -19.77 1.37 2.59
CA ASP A 326 -20.47 1.52 1.30
C ASP A 326 -20.31 2.93 0.67
N LEU A 327 -19.69 3.88 1.39
CA LEU A 327 -19.54 5.30 1.09
C LEU A 327 -20.85 6.11 1.00
N ASP A 328 -22.00 5.46 1.15
CA ASP A 328 -23.32 6.07 1.20
C ASP A 328 -23.73 6.40 2.65
N HIS A 329 -23.28 5.60 3.60
CA HIS A 329 -23.54 5.78 5.03
C HIS A 329 -22.23 6.03 5.78
N TRP A 330 -22.12 7.19 6.41
CA TRP A 330 -20.95 7.60 7.19
C TRP A 330 -21.31 7.66 8.67
N ALA A 331 -20.70 6.79 9.48
CA ALA A 331 -20.86 6.83 10.92
C ALA A 331 -19.74 7.65 11.56
N PRO A 332 -20.05 8.58 12.49
CA PRO A 332 -19.02 9.33 13.21
C PRO A 332 -18.25 8.39 14.14
N VAL A 333 -16.94 8.58 14.20
CA VAL A 333 -16.03 7.73 14.98
C VAL A 333 -15.34 8.53 16.07
N ALA A 334 -14.78 9.69 15.74
CA ALA A 334 -14.03 10.51 16.70
C ALA A 334 -13.98 11.99 16.29
N GLN A 335 -13.65 12.83 17.26
CA GLN A 335 -13.36 14.24 17.08
C GLN A 335 -11.99 14.56 17.70
N VAL A 336 -11.21 15.39 17.01
CA VAL A 336 -9.91 15.88 17.44
C VAL A 336 -9.94 17.40 17.40
N GLU A 337 -9.79 18.04 18.55
CA GLU A 337 -9.89 19.50 18.67
C GLU A 337 -8.55 20.19 18.36
N GLY A 338 -8.59 21.47 17.97
CA GLY A 338 -7.39 22.29 17.86
C GLY A 338 -6.45 21.89 16.72
N VAL A 339 -7.00 21.29 15.66
CA VAL A 339 -6.24 20.89 14.46
C VAL A 339 -6.81 21.56 13.21
N GLU A 340 -5.92 21.90 12.29
CA GLU A 340 -6.26 22.59 11.04
C GLU A 340 -6.54 21.62 9.89
N THR A 341 -5.80 20.51 9.86
CA THR A 341 -6.04 19.38 8.98
C THR A 341 -5.66 18.08 9.68
N ALA A 342 -6.29 16.97 9.30
CA ALA A 342 -5.99 15.65 9.81
C ALA A 342 -6.06 14.60 8.70
N THR A 343 -4.98 13.83 8.54
CA THR A 343 -4.88 12.73 7.56
C THR A 343 -4.89 11.38 8.27
N PRO A 344 -5.99 10.60 8.19
CA PRO A 344 -6.00 9.25 8.74
C PRO A 344 -5.10 8.33 7.92
N TRP A 345 -4.40 7.44 8.61
CA TRP A 345 -3.48 6.48 8.02
C TRP A 345 -3.35 5.23 8.91
N TYR A 346 -2.58 4.24 8.44
CA TYR A 346 -2.21 3.07 9.21
C TYR A 346 -0.69 2.84 9.21
N VAL A 347 -0.11 2.69 10.40
CA VAL A 347 1.31 2.41 10.62
C VAL A 347 1.44 0.96 11.05
N TYR A 348 2.19 0.15 10.29
CA TYR A 348 2.35 -1.25 10.68
C TYR A 348 3.23 -1.39 11.90
N ALA A 349 2.87 -2.31 12.79
CA ALA A 349 3.75 -2.71 13.86
C ALA A 349 5.09 -3.18 13.25
N ARG A 350 6.19 -2.56 13.71
CA ARG A 350 7.58 -2.79 13.28
C ARG A 350 8.00 -2.17 11.95
N TYR A 351 7.12 -1.51 11.17
CA TYR A 351 7.46 -0.79 9.93
C TYR A 351 6.39 0.26 9.56
N PRO A 352 6.70 1.49 9.11
CA PRO A 352 7.99 2.16 9.03
C PRO A 352 8.43 2.76 10.37
N SER A 353 7.57 2.77 11.38
CA SER A 353 7.88 3.39 12.65
C SER A 353 8.36 2.41 13.71
N LYS A 354 9.32 2.87 14.51
CA LYS A 354 9.73 2.21 15.76
C LYS A 354 8.88 2.65 16.94
N VAL A 355 8.18 3.77 16.82
CA VAL A 355 7.41 4.39 17.92
C VAL A 355 5.90 4.29 17.69
N ALA A 356 5.44 4.41 16.45
CA ALA A 356 4.04 4.32 16.07
C ALA A 356 3.65 2.92 15.56
N ALA A 357 2.44 2.48 15.89
CA ALA A 357 1.84 1.26 15.40
C ALA A 357 0.31 1.33 15.47
N GLY A 358 -0.36 0.67 14.54
CA GLY A 358 -1.81 0.66 14.44
C GLY A 358 -2.34 1.82 13.62
N GLN A 359 -3.42 2.42 14.08
CA GLN A 359 -4.04 3.57 13.45
C GLN A 359 -3.25 4.83 13.78
N ALA A 360 -3.04 5.69 12.79
CA ALA A 360 -2.25 6.90 12.95
C ALA A 360 -2.97 8.09 12.31
N LEU A 361 -2.93 9.24 12.98
CA LEU A 361 -3.50 10.48 12.52
C LEU A 361 -2.38 11.51 12.39
N TYR A 362 -2.14 12.00 11.17
CA TYR A 362 -1.20 13.08 10.93
C TYR A 362 -1.95 14.40 10.95
N VAL A 363 -1.69 15.21 11.96
CA VAL A 363 -2.41 16.46 12.21
C VAL A 363 -1.49 17.66 12.09
N VAL A 364 -2.07 18.81 11.74
CA VAL A 364 -1.42 20.12 11.83
C VAL A 364 -2.10 20.89 12.96
N PRO A 365 -1.48 21.04 14.15
CA PRO A 365 -2.08 21.77 15.25
C PRO A 365 -2.32 23.24 14.89
N THR A 366 -3.46 23.82 15.30
CA THR A 366 -3.74 25.24 15.06
C THR A 366 -2.77 26.16 15.78
N ALA A 367 -2.25 25.72 16.94
CA ALA A 367 -1.25 26.44 17.72
C ALA A 367 0.16 26.43 17.09
N GLU A 368 0.44 25.48 16.20
CA GLU A 368 1.77 25.28 15.61
C GLU A 368 1.67 24.80 14.16
N GLN A 369 1.15 25.66 13.28
CA GLN A 369 0.85 25.28 11.90
C GLN A 369 2.08 25.02 11.00
N SER A 370 3.29 25.20 11.51
CA SER A 370 4.52 24.81 10.80
C SER A 370 4.86 23.33 11.01
N THR A 371 4.15 22.61 11.87
CA THR A 371 4.53 21.28 12.33
C THR A 371 3.45 20.25 12.01
N VAL A 372 3.86 19.09 11.48
CA VAL A 372 3.00 17.92 11.31
C VAL A 372 3.27 16.97 12.47
N VAL A 373 2.24 16.67 13.25
CA VAL A 373 2.29 15.76 14.39
C VAL A 373 1.64 14.44 13.99
N CYS A 374 2.33 13.32 14.18
CA CYS A 374 1.74 11.98 14.08
C CYS A 374 1.26 11.57 15.47
N GLN A 375 -0.04 11.32 15.62
CA GLN A 375 -0.66 10.69 16.78
C GLN A 375 -1.03 9.25 16.40
N TRP A 376 -1.01 8.30 17.34
CA TRP A 376 -1.38 6.92 17.02
C TRP A 376 -1.99 6.17 18.20
N GLY A 377 -2.74 5.11 17.86
CA GLY A 377 -3.36 4.19 18.80
C GLY A 377 -3.99 2.98 18.10
N TYR A 378 -4.74 2.18 18.86
CA TYR A 378 -5.34 0.94 18.35
C TYR A 378 -6.74 1.14 17.76
N GLU A 379 -7.47 2.15 18.24
CA GLU A 379 -8.89 2.37 17.92
C GLU A 379 -9.20 3.84 17.61
N TRP A 380 -9.91 4.06 16.51
CA TRP A 380 -10.16 5.39 15.97
C TRP A 380 -11.05 6.19 16.91
N ALA A 381 -11.98 5.52 17.59
CA ALA A 381 -12.87 6.10 18.58
C ALA A 381 -12.12 6.81 19.72
N ALA A 382 -10.87 6.41 19.99
CA ALA A 382 -10.02 7.02 21.00
C ALA A 382 -9.10 8.14 20.47
N ALA A 383 -9.17 8.49 19.16
CA ALA A 383 -8.22 9.40 18.52
C ALA A 383 -8.11 10.78 19.18
N GLY A 384 -9.22 11.34 19.69
CA GLY A 384 -9.22 12.61 20.41
C GLY A 384 -8.47 12.60 21.74
N GLY A 385 -8.19 11.42 22.30
CA GLY A 385 -7.51 11.23 23.58
C GLY A 385 -6.16 10.53 23.50
N TRP A 386 -5.60 10.32 22.30
CA TRP A 386 -4.30 9.65 22.18
C TRP A 386 -3.18 10.49 22.79
N ALA A 387 -2.53 9.94 23.82
CA ALA A 387 -1.40 10.60 24.48
C ALA A 387 -0.09 10.47 23.70
N THR A 388 0.04 9.40 22.90
CA THR A 388 1.24 9.11 22.12
C THR A 388 1.29 9.90 20.83
N HIS A 389 2.31 10.74 20.70
CA HIS A 389 2.52 11.57 19.54
C HIS A 389 4.00 11.86 19.31
N SER A 390 4.33 12.30 18.10
CA SER A 390 5.65 12.79 17.73
C SER A 390 5.58 13.73 16.53
N VAL A 391 6.61 14.56 16.35
CA VAL A 391 6.73 15.43 15.18
C VAL A 391 7.17 14.60 13.98
N ALA A 392 6.32 14.49 12.97
CA ALA A 392 6.55 13.69 11.76
C ALA A 392 7.20 14.49 10.63
N ALA A 393 6.91 15.80 10.55
CA ALA A 393 7.54 16.72 9.60
C ALA A 393 7.45 18.16 10.08
N GLN A 394 8.28 19.03 9.54
CA GLN A 394 8.24 20.48 9.78
C GLN A 394 8.30 21.22 8.44
N ALA A 395 7.51 22.27 8.27
CA ALA A 395 7.63 23.17 7.14
C ALA A 395 9.00 23.88 7.14
N PRO A 396 9.47 24.39 5.99
CA PRO A 396 10.57 25.35 5.95
C PRO A 396 10.32 26.53 6.89
N ALA A 397 11.38 27.23 7.30
CA ALA A 397 11.29 28.35 8.25
C ALA A 397 10.22 29.40 7.83
N GLY A 398 9.28 29.66 8.75
CA GLY A 398 8.15 30.57 8.52
C GLY A 398 7.02 30.02 7.63
N GLY A 399 7.14 28.77 7.17
CA GLY A 399 6.13 28.09 6.38
C GLY A 399 4.96 27.60 7.22
N VAL A 400 3.79 27.54 6.59
CA VAL A 400 2.54 27.04 7.18
C VAL A 400 2.02 25.87 6.37
N VAL A 401 1.83 24.71 7.00
CA VAL A 401 1.23 23.53 6.38
C VAL A 401 -0.28 23.73 6.30
N ARG A 402 -0.85 23.64 5.09
CA ARG A 402 -2.29 23.81 4.83
C ARG A 402 -3.00 22.48 4.64
N ASP A 403 -2.28 21.52 4.09
CA ASP A 403 -2.79 20.20 3.76
C ASP A 403 -1.61 19.23 3.65
N LEU A 404 -1.87 17.94 3.78
CA LEU A 404 -0.82 16.93 3.61
C LEU A 404 -1.36 15.61 3.07
N THR A 405 -0.46 14.77 2.59
CA THR A 405 -0.75 13.41 2.16
C THR A 405 0.41 12.53 2.54
N VAL A 406 0.10 11.41 3.15
CA VAL A 406 1.07 10.39 3.55
C VAL A 406 0.75 9.12 2.79
N ALA A 407 1.78 8.52 2.19
CA ALA A 407 1.65 7.18 1.65
C ALA A 407 2.99 6.46 1.64
N ALA A 408 2.97 5.12 1.57
CA ALA A 408 4.19 4.36 1.29
C ALA A 408 4.62 4.57 -0.17
N TYR A 409 5.91 4.78 -0.43
CA TYR A 409 6.42 4.90 -1.80
C TYR A 409 7.19 3.69 -2.30
N PHE A 410 7.71 2.82 -1.43
CA PHE A 410 8.47 1.63 -1.85
C PHE A 410 7.96 0.36 -1.20
N ALA A 411 8.01 0.34 0.13
CA ALA A 411 7.45 -0.67 1.00
C ALA A 411 6.82 0.08 2.17
N ASP A 412 6.06 -0.58 3.03
CA ASP A 412 5.42 0.12 4.15
C ASP A 412 6.44 0.64 5.16
N SER A 413 7.67 0.14 5.09
CA SER A 413 8.83 0.70 5.78
C SER A 413 9.36 2.03 5.22
N HIS A 414 8.83 2.50 4.09
CA HIS A 414 9.32 3.65 3.34
C HIS A 414 8.12 4.45 2.86
N ALA A 415 7.82 5.52 3.59
CA ALA A 415 6.74 6.42 3.27
C ALA A 415 7.27 7.81 2.94
N ALA A 416 6.46 8.54 2.20
CA ALA A 416 6.71 9.93 1.89
C ALA A 416 5.55 10.74 2.46
N ILE A 417 5.90 11.91 2.98
CA ILE A 417 4.95 12.95 3.38
C ILE A 417 5.06 14.02 2.30
N VAL A 418 3.95 14.37 1.66
CA VAL A 418 3.86 15.52 0.75
C VAL A 418 2.88 16.50 1.37
N ALA A 419 3.30 17.75 1.52
CA ALA A 419 2.53 18.79 2.18
C ALA A 419 2.35 19.99 1.27
N ASP A 420 1.20 20.63 1.37
CA ASP A 420 0.93 21.92 0.75
C ASP A 420 1.32 23.03 1.72
N VAL A 421 2.34 23.80 1.38
CA VAL A 421 2.98 24.75 2.30
C VAL A 421 2.86 26.18 1.78
N THR A 422 2.31 27.08 2.59
CA THR A 422 2.41 28.53 2.35
C THR A 422 3.74 29.04 2.89
N LEU A 423 4.63 29.54 2.04
CA LEU A 423 5.87 30.19 2.47
C LEU A 423 5.68 31.70 2.68
N PRO A 424 6.50 32.34 3.54
CA PRO A 424 6.52 33.79 3.65
C PRO A 424 6.77 34.42 2.28
N ARG A 425 5.88 35.35 1.86
CA ARG A 425 5.95 36.10 0.58
C ARG A 425 5.66 35.29 -0.69
N ALA A 426 5.26 34.02 -0.59
CA ALA A 426 4.77 33.28 -1.75
C ALA A 426 3.30 33.64 -2.01
N PRO A 427 2.90 33.95 -3.26
CA PRO A 427 1.52 34.28 -3.60
C PRO A 427 0.60 33.05 -3.63
N ALA A 428 1.18 31.84 -3.69
CA ALA A 428 0.47 30.58 -3.68
C ALA A 428 1.18 29.60 -2.74
N THR A 429 0.52 28.50 -2.43
CA THR A 429 1.17 27.38 -1.76
C THR A 429 2.13 26.67 -2.69
N MET A 430 3.02 25.87 -2.12
CA MET A 430 3.92 24.99 -2.86
C MET A 430 3.92 23.59 -2.25
N LEU A 431 4.09 22.59 -3.10
CA LEU A 431 4.29 21.23 -2.63
C LEU A 431 5.71 21.09 -2.06
N CYS A 432 5.79 20.61 -0.82
CA CYS A 432 7.03 20.17 -0.20
C CYS A 432 6.91 18.70 0.19
N TYR A 433 8.03 18.01 0.36
CA TYR A 433 8.04 16.59 0.72
C TYR A 433 9.14 16.24 1.73
N ALA A 434 8.96 15.10 2.40
CA ALA A 434 10.01 14.44 3.17
C ALA A 434 9.96 12.93 2.92
N LEU A 435 11.13 12.29 2.97
CA LEU A 435 11.30 10.83 2.92
C LEU A 435 11.85 10.33 4.26
N PRO A 436 11.06 10.41 5.34
CA PRO A 436 11.56 10.09 6.67
C PRO A 436 11.96 8.61 6.76
N LYS A 437 13.02 8.32 7.53
CA LYS A 437 13.40 6.94 7.85
C LYS A 437 12.36 6.25 8.74
N ASP A 438 11.68 7.03 9.57
CA ASP A 438 10.58 6.63 10.44
C ASP A 438 9.42 7.61 10.23
N ILE A 439 8.28 7.14 9.74
CA ILE A 439 7.19 8.02 9.31
C ILE A 439 6.61 8.90 10.43
N ALA A 440 6.80 8.50 11.69
CA ALA A 440 6.32 9.26 12.83
C ALA A 440 7.36 10.24 13.36
N LEU A 441 8.62 10.17 12.91
CA LEU A 441 9.74 10.97 13.42
C LEU A 441 10.42 11.77 12.30
N ALA A 442 10.32 13.09 12.40
CA ALA A 442 11.03 14.01 11.53
C ALA A 442 12.55 13.94 11.78
N GLU A 443 13.34 13.86 10.70
CA GLU A 443 14.79 14.08 10.74
C GLU A 443 15.18 15.45 10.15
N GLY A 444 14.23 16.23 9.63
CA GLY A 444 14.50 17.55 9.02
C GLY A 444 13.23 18.24 8.49
N PRO A 445 13.38 19.47 7.95
CA PRO A 445 12.29 20.19 7.32
C PRO A 445 11.87 19.55 6.00
N LEU A 446 10.64 19.81 5.58
CA LEU A 446 10.11 19.47 4.27
C LEU A 446 10.91 20.22 3.20
N GLU A 447 11.27 19.52 2.13
CA GLU A 447 12.01 20.08 0.99
C GLU A 447 11.05 20.42 -0.16
N PRO A 448 11.29 21.47 -0.95
CA PRO A 448 10.50 21.75 -2.15
C PRO A 448 10.42 20.55 -3.11
N LEU A 449 9.21 20.19 -3.53
CA LEU A 449 9.00 19.18 -4.57
C LEU A 449 9.06 19.86 -5.94
N SER A 450 9.99 19.43 -6.79
CA SER A 450 10.07 19.94 -8.17
C SER A 450 8.81 19.53 -8.94
N CYS A 451 8.26 20.45 -9.74
CA CYS A 451 7.03 20.22 -10.51
C CYS A 451 7.26 20.57 -11.97
N ASP A 452 6.91 19.64 -12.86
CA ASP A 452 6.88 19.80 -14.31
C ASP A 452 5.42 20.00 -14.74
N THR A 453 4.84 21.11 -14.28
CA THR A 453 3.44 21.49 -14.50
C THR A 453 3.35 22.93 -14.99
N PRO A 454 2.37 23.29 -15.85
CA PRO A 454 2.25 24.66 -16.39
C PRO A 454 2.00 25.76 -15.35
N SER A 455 1.47 25.41 -14.19
CA SER A 455 1.24 26.32 -13.05
C SER A 455 1.47 25.58 -11.74
N PRO A 456 1.73 26.30 -10.62
CA PRO A 456 2.01 25.68 -9.33
C PRO A 456 0.87 24.73 -8.89
N PRO A 457 1.17 23.44 -8.63
CA PRO A 457 0.19 22.48 -8.18
C PRO A 457 -0.03 22.57 -6.66
N ARG A 458 -1.23 22.20 -6.21
CA ARG A 458 -1.64 22.12 -4.80
C ARG A 458 -2.50 20.89 -4.53
N LEU A 459 -2.74 20.58 -3.25
CA LEU A 459 -3.62 19.48 -2.80
C LEU A 459 -3.32 18.13 -3.48
N LEU A 460 -2.07 17.68 -3.49
CA LEU A 460 -1.72 16.40 -4.12
C LEU A 460 -2.39 15.23 -3.38
N ARG A 461 -3.04 14.31 -4.10
CA ARG A 461 -3.62 13.07 -3.55
C ARG A 461 -3.08 11.85 -4.25
N VAL A 462 -2.68 10.85 -3.46
CA VAL A 462 -2.21 9.57 -4.01
C VAL A 462 -3.40 8.69 -4.32
N PHE A 463 -3.61 8.38 -5.60
CA PHE A 463 -4.72 7.55 -6.02
C PHE A 463 -4.34 6.07 -6.11
N SER A 464 -3.21 5.78 -6.74
CA SER A 464 -2.67 4.43 -6.80
C SER A 464 -1.15 4.47 -6.83
N ARG A 465 -0.52 3.34 -6.56
CA ARG A 465 0.91 3.30 -6.30
C ARG A 465 1.54 2.07 -6.93
N GLY A 466 2.83 2.17 -7.16
CA GLY A 466 3.77 1.13 -7.56
C GLY A 466 5.10 1.35 -6.85
N ARG A 467 6.04 0.41 -6.96
CA ARG A 467 7.36 0.47 -6.35
C ARG A 467 8.10 1.73 -6.79
N HIS A 468 8.25 2.69 -5.89
CA HIS A 468 8.77 4.03 -6.13
C HIS A 468 7.92 4.89 -7.07
N TYR A 469 6.66 4.56 -7.33
CA TYR A 469 5.83 5.29 -8.29
C TYR A 469 4.48 5.62 -7.68
N TRP A 470 4.14 6.89 -7.56
CA TRP A 470 2.79 7.30 -7.21
C TRP A 470 2.09 7.80 -8.46
N ARG A 471 0.91 7.27 -8.74
CA ARG A 471 -0.06 7.95 -9.60
C ARG A 471 -0.91 8.82 -8.71
N VAL A 472 -0.90 10.12 -8.99
CA VAL A 472 -1.50 11.14 -8.14
C VAL A 472 -2.52 11.95 -8.93
N SER A 473 -3.43 12.59 -8.21
CA SER A 473 -4.12 13.78 -8.71
C SER A 473 -3.61 15.01 -7.97
N TYR A 474 -3.80 16.18 -8.57
CA TYR A 474 -3.53 17.47 -7.94
C TYR A 474 -4.40 18.56 -8.57
N VAL A 475 -4.47 19.70 -7.92
CA VAL A 475 -5.19 20.88 -8.40
C VAL A 475 -4.17 21.89 -8.92
N ARG A 476 -4.48 22.54 -10.04
CA ARG A 476 -3.74 23.74 -10.47
C ARG A 476 -4.65 24.68 -11.25
N GLN A 477 -4.18 25.90 -11.44
CA GLN A 477 -4.86 26.90 -12.27
C GLN A 477 -4.72 26.57 -13.75
N HIS A 478 -5.83 26.64 -14.49
CA HIS A 478 -5.88 26.53 -15.94
C HIS A 478 -6.93 27.51 -16.48
N GLN A 479 -6.50 28.47 -17.31
CA GLN A 479 -7.38 29.51 -17.87
C GLN A 479 -8.18 30.27 -16.79
N GLY A 480 -7.56 30.55 -15.63
CA GLY A 480 -8.19 31.27 -14.52
C GLY A 480 -9.18 30.46 -13.68
N GLN A 481 -9.25 29.14 -13.87
CA GLN A 481 -10.08 28.24 -13.08
C GLN A 481 -9.23 27.14 -12.44
N GLU A 482 -9.66 26.68 -11.27
CA GLU A 482 -9.08 25.49 -10.65
C GLU A 482 -9.64 24.22 -11.27
N ARG A 483 -8.74 23.31 -11.63
CA ARG A 483 -9.08 22.03 -12.24
C ARG A 483 -8.22 20.92 -11.66
N LEU A 484 -8.74 19.71 -11.70
CA LEU A 484 -8.00 18.51 -11.31
C LEU A 484 -7.21 17.96 -12.49
N PHE A 485 -5.99 17.55 -12.21
CA PHE A 485 -5.10 16.93 -13.18
C PHE A 485 -4.57 15.61 -12.64
N TRP A 486 -4.27 14.69 -13.56
CA TRP A 486 -3.55 13.47 -13.26
C TRP A 486 -2.04 13.72 -13.38
N GLY A 487 -1.28 13.09 -12.50
CA GLY A 487 0.18 13.14 -12.52
C GLY A 487 0.82 11.89 -11.97
N TYR A 488 2.14 11.92 -11.90
CA TYR A 488 2.91 10.94 -11.18
C TYR A 488 4.14 11.52 -10.49
N VAL A 489 4.59 10.83 -9.45
CA VAL A 489 5.89 11.05 -8.80
C VAL A 489 6.66 9.73 -8.84
N ASP A 490 7.83 9.71 -9.47
CA ASP A 490 8.74 8.56 -9.45
C ASP A 490 9.88 8.81 -8.45
N TRP A 491 9.74 8.23 -7.26
CA TRP A 491 10.67 8.34 -6.13
C TRP A 491 12.01 7.65 -6.36
N ALA A 492 12.18 6.90 -7.46
CA ALA A 492 13.48 6.36 -7.85
C ALA A 492 14.32 7.38 -8.65
N GLN A 493 13.72 8.48 -9.10
CA GLN A 493 14.41 9.53 -9.85
C GLN A 493 15.05 10.55 -8.91
N SER A 494 16.18 11.11 -9.35
CA SER A 494 16.84 12.24 -8.72
C SER A 494 17.13 13.30 -9.79
N PRO A 495 16.59 14.53 -9.68
CA PRO A 495 15.69 15.00 -8.62
C PRO A 495 14.32 14.33 -8.65
N VAL A 496 13.61 14.36 -7.52
CA VAL A 496 12.20 13.93 -7.44
C VAL A 496 11.32 15.00 -8.07
N VAL A 497 10.49 14.62 -9.04
CA VAL A 497 9.65 15.54 -9.82
C VAL A 497 8.21 15.02 -9.88
N LEU A 498 7.23 15.91 -9.64
CA LEU A 498 5.84 15.71 -10.03
C LEU A 498 5.68 16.02 -11.52
N ARG A 499 5.20 15.05 -12.29
CA ARG A 499 5.00 15.19 -13.74
C ARG A 499 3.53 15.01 -14.11
N GLU A 500 3.02 15.87 -14.99
CA GLU A 500 1.64 15.80 -15.49
C GLU A 500 1.45 14.63 -16.47
N LEU A 501 0.26 14.03 -16.44
CA LEU A 501 -0.19 13.01 -17.40
C LEU A 501 -1.16 13.65 -18.41
N SER A 502 -0.62 14.44 -19.33
CA SER A 502 -1.43 15.26 -20.27
C SER A 502 -1.86 14.55 -21.56
N SER A 503 -1.52 13.27 -21.72
CA SER A 503 -1.87 12.49 -22.93
C SER A 503 -2.35 11.08 -22.57
N MET A 504 -3.13 10.50 -23.47
CA MET A 504 -3.66 9.15 -23.26
C MET A 504 -2.55 8.10 -23.12
N ALA A 505 -1.50 8.21 -23.94
CA ALA A 505 -0.36 7.31 -23.85
C ALA A 505 0.36 7.40 -22.49
N ALA A 506 0.58 8.61 -21.96
CA ALA A 506 1.19 8.79 -20.65
C ALA A 506 0.30 8.27 -19.52
N PHE A 507 -1.01 8.51 -19.60
CA PHE A 507 -1.97 8.03 -18.61
C PHE A 507 -2.08 6.51 -18.56
N GLU A 508 -2.17 5.86 -19.72
CA GLU A 508 -2.17 4.39 -19.81
C GLU A 508 -0.84 3.79 -19.35
N ARG A 509 0.28 4.46 -19.65
CA ARG A 509 1.59 4.07 -19.10
C ARG A 509 1.59 4.09 -17.57
N ALA A 510 1.06 5.14 -16.96
CA ALA A 510 0.96 5.27 -15.51
C ALA A 510 0.07 4.18 -14.90
N ARG A 511 -1.05 3.82 -15.56
CA ARG A 511 -1.92 2.69 -15.19
C ARG A 511 -1.19 1.36 -15.18
N GLN A 512 -0.45 1.06 -16.25
CA GLN A 512 0.35 -0.15 -16.38
C GLN A 512 1.41 -0.28 -15.28
N ILE A 513 2.00 0.85 -14.87
CA ILE A 513 3.00 0.89 -13.79
C ILE A 513 2.35 0.74 -12.41
N ALA A 514 1.37 1.57 -12.07
CA ALA A 514 0.71 1.59 -10.75
C ALA A 514 -0.33 0.46 -10.59
N GLY A 515 -0.49 -0.36 -11.62
CA GLY A 515 -1.22 -1.60 -11.58
C GLY A 515 -2.73 -1.47 -11.67
N PHE A 516 -3.27 -0.36 -12.14
CA PHE A 516 -4.72 -0.21 -12.26
C PHE A 516 -5.16 -0.67 -13.64
N VAL A 517 -5.86 -1.81 -13.70
CA VAL A 517 -6.29 -2.42 -14.97
C VAL A 517 -7.60 -1.83 -15.39
#